data_AF-A0A939AIA8-F1
#
_entry.id   AF-A0A939AIA8-F1
#
_cell.length_a   1.000
_cell.length_b   1.000
_cell.length_c   1.000
_cell.angle_alpha   90.00
_cell.angle_beta   90.00
_cell.angle_gamma   90.00
#
_symmetry.space_group_name_H-M   'P 1'
#
loop_
_entity.id
_entity.type
_entity.pdbx_description
1 polymer ?
#
loop_
_entity_poly.entity_id
_entity_poly.type
_entity_poly.pdbx_seq_one_letter_code
_entity_poly.pdbx_strand_id
1 'polypeptide(L)'
;MNWRFLHHDAPWHDFHMVQTGHRRGAIGDIAALPAAYRRLPPSPAPNTPGTAMGKAFVNGEPWYEAHPSRDVREIYGPAFDAYDARFALWVSVLNGATMGHTYGAQGIWNWKRPGDDEEDMAGPQIGPLWHEALALEGAAHCGQAVRLLRDLPWWRLEPAPERVRQDPPPPPDYRPACARSPEELWVIYLPTGASRLTVLGLEESAWLAAWFDPRLGVNHDVGAATADETGLWAAPPAPNGADWVLLLRRE
;
A
#
# COMPACT_ATOMS: atom_id res chain seq x y z
N MET A 1 5.26 -17.75 -6.83
CA MET A 1 5.16 -17.40 -8.27
C MET A 1 6.47 -16.82 -8.72
N ASN A 2 6.94 -17.17 -9.93
CA ASN A 2 8.06 -16.49 -10.56
C ASN A 2 7.50 -15.34 -11.40
N TRP A 3 7.65 -14.11 -10.90
CA TRP A 3 7.27 -12.90 -11.64
C TRP A 3 8.27 -12.64 -12.76
N ARG A 4 7.78 -12.18 -13.92
CA ARG A 4 8.63 -11.87 -15.08
C ARG A 4 8.47 -10.39 -15.43
N PHE A 5 9.54 -9.62 -15.30
CA PHE A 5 9.53 -8.18 -15.54
C PHE A 5 10.00 -7.91 -16.97
N LEU A 6 9.03 -7.79 -17.88
CA LEU A 6 9.30 -7.60 -19.30
C LEU A 6 10.01 -6.27 -19.55
N HIS A 7 10.91 -6.26 -20.53
CA HIS A 7 11.64 -5.06 -20.97
C HIS A 7 12.43 -4.34 -19.84
N HIS A 8 12.82 -5.06 -18.78
CA HIS A 8 13.56 -4.45 -17.66
C HIS A 8 14.87 -3.78 -18.11
N ASP A 9 15.58 -4.33 -19.09
CA ASP A 9 16.83 -3.76 -19.59
C ASP A 9 16.65 -2.81 -20.80
N ALA A 10 15.42 -2.59 -21.26
CA ALA A 10 15.16 -1.74 -22.42
C ALA A 10 15.34 -0.25 -22.09
N PRO A 11 16.12 0.53 -22.85
CA PRO A 11 16.41 1.94 -22.51
C PRO A 11 15.19 2.87 -22.62
N TRP A 12 14.13 2.47 -23.33
CA TRP A 12 12.88 3.24 -23.47
C TRP A 12 11.88 2.99 -22.33
N HIS A 13 12.14 2.04 -21.44
CA HIS A 13 11.21 1.64 -20.38
C HIS A 13 11.66 2.24 -19.05
N ASP A 14 11.18 3.43 -18.67
CA ASP A 14 11.75 4.13 -17.50
C ASP A 14 11.40 3.51 -16.14
N PHE A 15 10.19 2.96 -16.02
CA PHE A 15 9.67 2.38 -14.78
C PHE A 15 8.67 1.26 -15.06
N HIS A 16 8.53 0.33 -14.12
CA HIS A 16 7.54 -0.74 -14.20
C HIS A 16 6.20 -0.27 -13.64
N MET A 17 5.13 -0.57 -14.37
CA MET A 17 3.76 -0.43 -13.90
C MET A 17 3.14 -1.82 -13.80
N VAL A 18 2.39 -2.07 -12.73
CA VAL A 18 1.67 -3.34 -12.56
C VAL A 18 0.20 -3.15 -12.27
N GLN A 19 -0.54 -4.21 -12.52
CA GLN A 19 -1.95 -4.35 -12.20
C GLN A 19 -2.11 -5.45 -11.16
N THR A 20 -2.66 -5.12 -10.00
CA THR A 20 -2.99 -6.09 -8.94
C THR A 20 -4.50 -6.29 -8.80
N GLY A 21 -5.33 -5.45 -9.44
CA GLY A 21 -6.78 -5.64 -9.53
C GLY A 21 -7.21 -6.64 -10.60
N HIS A 22 -8.47 -7.08 -10.65
CA HIS A 22 -9.60 -6.81 -9.74
C HIS A 22 -10.12 -8.10 -9.06
N ARG A 23 -9.22 -9.05 -8.81
CA ARG A 23 -9.56 -10.29 -8.09
C ARG A 23 -9.28 -10.11 -6.61
N ARG A 24 -10.25 -10.39 -5.74
CA ARG A 24 -10.03 -10.37 -4.29
C ARG A 24 -9.04 -11.46 -3.87
N GLY A 25 -9.01 -12.58 -4.60
CA GLY A 25 -8.00 -13.63 -4.43
C GLY A 25 -6.56 -13.19 -4.74
N ALA A 26 -6.34 -12.03 -5.37
CA ALA A 26 -5.01 -11.47 -5.64
C ALA A 26 -4.47 -10.59 -4.51
N ILE A 27 -5.11 -10.58 -3.32
CA ILE A 27 -4.69 -9.77 -2.17
C ILE A 27 -3.19 -9.95 -1.83
N GLY A 28 -2.69 -11.19 -1.88
CA GLY A 28 -1.28 -11.49 -1.61
C GLY A 28 -0.32 -10.92 -2.66
N ASP A 29 -0.78 -10.72 -3.90
CA ASP A 29 0.06 -10.19 -4.98
C ASP A 29 0.37 -8.69 -4.79
N ILE A 30 -0.48 -7.96 -4.05
CA ILE A 30 -0.27 -6.55 -3.71
C ILE A 30 1.05 -6.36 -2.94
N ALA A 31 1.38 -7.28 -2.03
CA ALA A 31 2.65 -7.28 -1.30
C ALA A 31 3.75 -8.07 -2.04
N ALA A 32 3.41 -9.23 -2.60
CA ALA A 32 4.39 -10.14 -3.15
C ALA A 32 5.06 -9.62 -4.44
N LEU A 33 4.34 -8.88 -5.28
CA LEU A 33 4.88 -8.39 -6.55
C LEU A 33 5.95 -7.31 -6.34
N PRO A 34 5.71 -6.20 -5.58
CA PRO A 34 6.77 -5.23 -5.29
C PRO A 34 7.98 -5.87 -4.56
N ALA A 35 7.73 -6.79 -3.64
CA ALA A 35 8.79 -7.50 -2.93
C ALA A 35 9.59 -8.47 -3.83
N ALA A 36 8.98 -9.02 -4.88
CA ALA A 36 9.69 -9.83 -5.87
C ALA A 36 10.50 -8.95 -6.81
N TYR A 37 9.97 -7.80 -7.21
CA TYR A 37 10.70 -6.81 -8.00
C TYR A 37 11.98 -6.38 -7.29
N ARG A 38 11.90 -6.08 -5.98
CA ARG A 38 13.05 -5.71 -5.15
C ARG A 38 14.13 -6.78 -4.98
N ARG A 39 13.85 -8.03 -5.35
CA ARG A 39 14.81 -9.14 -5.31
C ARG A 39 15.47 -9.44 -6.65
N LEU A 40 15.12 -8.68 -7.71
CA LEU A 40 15.79 -8.81 -8.99
C LEU A 40 17.28 -8.42 -8.85
N PRO A 41 18.17 -9.11 -9.58
CA PRO A 41 19.55 -8.66 -9.67
C PRO A 41 19.61 -7.27 -10.31
N PRO A 42 20.67 -6.49 -10.03
CA PRO A 42 20.92 -5.22 -10.72
C PRO A 42 20.87 -5.41 -12.25
N SER A 43 20.24 -4.46 -12.96
CA SER A 43 20.22 -4.49 -14.42
C SER A 43 21.65 -4.32 -14.97
N PRO A 44 22.08 -5.13 -15.95
CA PRO A 44 23.36 -4.96 -16.63
C PRO A 44 23.38 -3.78 -17.62
N ALA A 45 22.26 -3.06 -17.80
CA ALA A 45 22.18 -1.94 -18.73
C ALA A 45 23.04 -0.75 -18.26
N PRO A 46 24.02 -0.29 -19.07
CA PRO A 46 24.84 0.86 -18.72
C PRO A 46 23.98 2.15 -18.70
N ASN A 47 24.18 2.99 -17.68
CA ASN A 47 23.58 4.33 -17.49
C ASN A 47 22.16 4.41 -16.91
N THR A 48 21.83 3.64 -15.87
CA THR A 48 20.72 4.01 -14.97
C THR A 48 21.29 4.62 -13.68
N PRO A 49 21.34 5.96 -13.53
CA PRO A 49 21.86 6.57 -12.30
C PRO A 49 20.85 6.33 -11.16
N GLY A 50 21.33 5.80 -10.02
CA GLY A 50 20.67 6.06 -8.73
C GLY A 50 20.33 4.88 -7.82
N THR A 51 20.17 3.65 -8.30
CA THR A 51 19.96 2.49 -7.41
C THR A 51 20.52 1.23 -8.02
N ALA A 52 21.13 0.37 -7.22
CA ALA A 52 21.53 -1.00 -7.58
C ALA A 52 20.34 -1.91 -7.98
N MET A 53 19.15 -1.34 -8.08
CA MET A 53 17.87 -1.92 -8.41
C MET A 53 17.36 -1.14 -9.62
N GLY A 54 17.43 -1.74 -10.81
CA GLY A 54 17.01 -1.08 -12.04
C GLY A 54 15.57 -0.60 -11.92
N LYS A 55 15.30 0.66 -12.29
CA LYS A 55 13.98 1.27 -12.57
C LYS A 55 12.99 1.37 -11.41
N ALA A 56 12.27 2.49 -11.38
CA ALA A 56 11.19 2.72 -10.42
C ALA A 56 9.98 1.79 -10.70
N PHE A 57 9.05 1.71 -9.75
CA PHE A 57 7.90 0.81 -9.81
C PHE A 57 6.65 1.46 -9.21
N VAL A 58 5.49 1.29 -9.85
CA VAL A 58 4.17 1.77 -9.41
C VAL A 58 3.10 0.68 -9.56
N ASN A 59 2.19 0.58 -8.58
CA ASN A 59 0.92 -0.14 -8.78
C ASN A 59 -0.04 0.78 -9.52
N GLY A 60 -0.16 0.56 -10.84
CA GLY A 60 -0.88 1.40 -11.79
C GLY A 60 -2.34 1.02 -12.00
N GLU A 61 -2.75 -0.15 -11.51
CA GLU A 61 -4.15 -0.60 -11.58
C GLU A 61 -4.42 -1.55 -10.40
N PRO A 62 -4.64 -0.99 -9.19
CA PRO A 62 -5.03 -1.76 -8.02
C PRO A 62 -6.52 -2.14 -8.07
N TRP A 63 -7.08 -2.58 -6.95
CA TRP A 63 -8.53 -2.64 -6.79
C TRP A 63 -9.16 -1.25 -6.93
N TYR A 64 -10.18 -1.15 -7.78
CA TYR A 64 -10.95 0.07 -7.93
C TYR A 64 -12.11 0.07 -6.95
N GLU A 65 -12.30 1.17 -6.24
CA GLU A 65 -13.42 1.31 -5.31
C GLU A 65 -14.76 1.17 -6.06
N ALA A 66 -15.73 0.52 -5.41
CA ALA A 66 -17.02 0.11 -5.97
C ALA A 66 -16.96 -0.87 -7.17
N HIS A 67 -15.78 -1.26 -7.65
CA HIS A 67 -15.67 -2.28 -8.70
C HIS A 67 -15.94 -3.65 -8.09
N PRO A 68 -16.69 -4.56 -8.74
CA PRO A 68 -16.89 -5.92 -8.23
C PRO A 68 -15.59 -6.71 -8.22
N SER A 69 -15.40 -7.61 -7.25
CA SER A 69 -14.37 -8.64 -7.40
C SER A 69 -14.65 -9.48 -8.66
N ARG A 70 -13.59 -9.82 -9.40
CA ARG A 70 -13.64 -10.66 -10.61
C ARG A 70 -13.01 -12.05 -10.38
N ASP A 71 -13.08 -12.56 -9.16
CA ASP A 71 -12.61 -13.94 -8.87
C ASP A 71 -13.36 -14.96 -9.72
N VAL A 72 -14.68 -14.80 -9.86
CA VAL A 72 -15.52 -15.52 -10.82
C VAL A 72 -16.13 -14.48 -11.77
N ARG A 73 -15.74 -14.56 -13.04
CA ARG A 73 -16.02 -13.49 -14.02
C ARG A 73 -17.50 -13.37 -14.35
N GLU A 74 -18.23 -14.47 -14.27
CA GLU A 74 -19.62 -14.60 -14.72
C GLU A 74 -20.64 -14.04 -13.73
N ILE A 75 -20.34 -14.12 -12.42
CA ILE A 75 -21.29 -13.74 -11.37
C ILE A 75 -20.90 -12.49 -10.59
N TYR A 76 -19.64 -12.05 -10.75
CA TYR A 76 -19.02 -11.00 -9.93
C TYR A 76 -19.03 -11.34 -8.42
N GLY A 77 -18.03 -10.85 -7.70
CA GLY A 77 -17.96 -10.94 -6.24
C GLY A 77 -18.34 -9.62 -5.57
N PRO A 78 -18.22 -9.55 -4.24
CA PRO A 78 -18.40 -8.31 -3.49
C PRO A 78 -17.56 -7.17 -4.06
N ALA A 79 -18.13 -5.96 -4.06
CA ALA A 79 -17.43 -4.77 -4.51
C ALA A 79 -16.31 -4.38 -3.54
N PHE A 80 -15.25 -3.80 -4.08
CA PHE A 80 -14.19 -3.19 -3.29
C PHE A 80 -14.69 -1.90 -2.63
N ASP A 81 -14.21 -1.59 -1.44
CA ASP A 81 -14.58 -0.39 -0.69
C ASP A 81 -13.39 0.56 -0.46
N ALA A 82 -13.64 1.60 0.34
CA ALA A 82 -12.63 2.58 0.69
C ALA A 82 -11.46 1.99 1.52
N TYR A 83 -11.70 0.95 2.31
CA TYR A 83 -10.66 0.22 3.03
C TYR A 83 -9.75 -0.53 2.05
N ASP A 84 -10.33 -1.19 1.06
CA ASP A 84 -9.59 -1.91 0.03
C ASP A 84 -8.64 -0.99 -0.76
N ALA A 85 -9.08 0.24 -1.06
CA ALA A 85 -8.25 1.26 -1.69
C ALA A 85 -7.06 1.67 -0.79
N ARG A 86 -7.31 1.92 0.51
CA ARG A 86 -6.23 2.23 1.48
C ARG A 86 -5.25 1.08 1.63
N PHE A 87 -5.77 -0.14 1.73
CA PHE A 87 -4.96 -1.36 1.81
C PHE A 87 -4.04 -1.49 0.60
N ALA A 88 -4.58 -1.39 -0.62
CA ALA A 88 -3.80 -1.50 -1.84
C ALA A 88 -2.69 -0.43 -1.90
N LEU A 89 -2.99 0.80 -1.51
CA LEU A 89 -2.02 1.90 -1.48
C LEU A 89 -0.89 1.63 -0.50
N TRP A 90 -1.21 1.46 0.79
CA TRP A 90 -0.20 1.34 1.84
C TRP A 90 0.65 0.10 1.67
N VAL A 91 0.04 -1.04 1.32
CA VAL A 91 0.78 -2.29 1.09
C VAL A 91 1.69 -2.16 -0.13
N SER A 92 1.24 -1.54 -1.23
CA SER A 92 2.08 -1.35 -2.41
C SER A 92 3.30 -0.48 -2.09
N VAL A 93 3.09 0.69 -1.49
CA VAL A 93 4.16 1.66 -1.19
C VAL A 93 5.18 1.05 -0.23
N LEU A 94 4.73 0.44 0.88
CA LEU A 94 5.62 -0.10 1.90
C LEU A 94 6.32 -1.40 1.48
N ASN A 95 5.85 -2.09 0.42
CA ASN A 95 6.58 -3.21 -0.17
C ASN A 95 7.51 -2.81 -1.33
N GLY A 96 7.61 -1.51 -1.64
CA GLY A 96 8.60 -0.97 -2.56
C GLY A 96 8.09 -0.37 -3.85
N ALA A 97 6.78 -0.09 -3.95
CA ALA A 97 6.26 0.80 -4.99
C ALA A 97 6.57 2.27 -4.68
N THR A 98 7.86 2.62 -4.66
CA THR A 98 8.36 3.95 -4.27
C THR A 98 8.19 5.01 -5.37
N MET A 99 7.60 4.68 -6.53
CA MET A 99 7.13 5.69 -7.49
C MET A 99 5.72 6.20 -7.15
N GLY A 100 5.00 5.50 -6.26
CA GLY A 100 3.69 5.89 -5.75
C GLY A 100 2.62 4.85 -6.01
N HIS A 101 1.38 5.32 -6.15
CA HIS A 101 0.19 4.50 -6.33
C HIS A 101 -0.81 5.23 -7.20
N THR A 102 -1.61 4.49 -7.96
CA THR A 102 -2.76 5.02 -8.69
C THR A 102 -4.04 4.63 -7.95
N TYR A 103 -5.05 5.48 -8.01
CA TYR A 103 -6.39 5.16 -7.52
C TYR A 103 -7.33 5.03 -8.71
N GLY A 104 -8.29 4.13 -8.62
CA GLY A 104 -9.39 4.08 -9.57
C GLY A 104 -10.70 3.73 -8.88
N ALA A 105 -11.79 4.05 -9.55
CA ALA A 105 -13.13 3.84 -9.04
C ALA A 105 -14.07 3.44 -10.18
N GLN A 106 -14.94 2.48 -9.88
CA GLN A 106 -16.06 2.11 -10.74
C GLN A 106 -16.95 3.33 -11.01
N GLY A 107 -17.47 3.43 -12.24
CA GLY A 107 -18.20 4.60 -12.70
C GLY A 107 -17.29 5.68 -13.28
N ILE A 108 -16.12 5.96 -12.67
CA ILE A 108 -15.16 6.94 -13.20
C ILE A 108 -14.38 6.34 -14.37
N TRP A 109 -13.75 5.18 -14.20
CA TRP A 109 -12.84 4.61 -15.21
C TRP A 109 -13.57 4.28 -16.52
N ASN A 110 -14.83 3.83 -16.43
CA ASN A 110 -15.68 3.49 -17.57
C ASN A 110 -16.68 4.60 -17.95
N TRP A 111 -16.62 5.77 -17.30
CA TRP A 111 -17.49 6.91 -17.60
C TRP A 111 -19.00 6.60 -17.57
N LYS A 112 -19.44 5.72 -16.66
CA LYS A 112 -20.81 5.20 -16.62
C LYS A 112 -21.87 6.30 -16.58
N ARG A 113 -22.85 6.23 -17.48
CA ARG A 113 -24.03 7.12 -17.58
C ARG A 113 -25.34 6.35 -17.38
N PRO A 114 -26.47 7.06 -17.17
CA PRO A 114 -27.78 6.46 -17.19
C PRO A 114 -28.06 5.78 -18.53
N GLY A 115 -28.50 4.51 -18.48
CA GLY A 115 -28.84 3.73 -19.68
C GLY A 115 -27.69 2.90 -20.26
N ASP A 116 -26.44 3.10 -19.82
CA ASP A 116 -25.30 2.29 -20.28
C ASP A 116 -25.41 0.82 -19.79
N ASP A 117 -25.11 -0.12 -20.69
CA ASP A 117 -25.06 -1.56 -20.45
C ASP A 117 -23.74 -2.21 -20.91
N GLU A 118 -23.55 -3.49 -20.57
CA GLU A 118 -22.32 -4.23 -20.87
C GLU A 118 -22.21 -4.68 -22.34
N GLU A 119 -23.22 -4.46 -23.18
CA GLU A 119 -23.16 -4.83 -24.62
C GLU A 119 -22.28 -3.83 -25.39
N ASP A 120 -22.43 -2.53 -25.09
CA ASP A 120 -21.75 -1.45 -25.81
C ASP A 120 -20.55 -0.83 -25.07
N MET A 121 -20.37 -1.14 -23.78
CA MET A 121 -19.38 -0.48 -22.92
C MET A 121 -18.34 -1.45 -22.33
N ALA A 122 -17.14 -0.93 -22.07
CA ALA A 122 -16.06 -1.72 -21.48
C ALA A 122 -16.31 -2.01 -19.98
N GLY A 123 -16.18 -3.29 -19.62
CA GLY A 123 -16.25 -3.79 -18.24
C GLY A 123 -17.63 -3.70 -17.61
N PRO A 124 -17.74 -4.07 -16.32
CA PRO A 124 -19.03 -4.18 -15.67
C PRO A 124 -19.74 -2.82 -15.65
N GLN A 125 -21.03 -2.78 -15.99
CA GLN A 125 -21.86 -1.57 -15.88
C GLN A 125 -22.65 -1.58 -14.57
N ILE A 126 -21.98 -1.94 -13.48
CA ILE A 126 -22.55 -1.94 -12.13
C ILE A 126 -22.00 -0.78 -11.30
N GLY A 127 -22.69 -0.46 -10.21
CA GLY A 127 -22.27 0.58 -9.28
C GLY A 127 -22.66 2.00 -9.73
N PRO A 128 -21.99 3.03 -9.19
CA PRO A 128 -22.39 4.42 -9.34
C PRO A 128 -22.15 4.96 -10.75
N LEU A 129 -22.90 6.02 -11.11
CA LEU A 129 -22.60 6.86 -12.26
C LEU A 129 -21.28 7.62 -12.04
N TRP A 130 -20.61 8.04 -13.12
CA TRP A 130 -19.30 8.69 -13.01
C TRP A 130 -19.28 9.91 -12.07
N HIS A 131 -20.35 10.70 -12.05
CA HIS A 131 -20.45 11.89 -11.20
C HIS A 131 -20.81 11.58 -9.75
N GLU A 132 -21.48 10.45 -9.49
CA GLU A 132 -21.74 9.95 -8.14
C GLU A 132 -20.46 9.35 -7.54
N ALA A 133 -19.69 8.65 -8.37
CA ALA A 133 -18.43 8.04 -7.99
C ALA A 133 -17.37 9.06 -7.52
N LEU A 134 -17.49 10.33 -7.91
CA LEU A 134 -16.65 11.43 -7.41
C LEU A 134 -16.76 11.63 -5.88
N ALA A 135 -17.86 11.17 -5.27
CA ALA A 135 -18.09 11.29 -3.84
C ALA A 135 -17.64 10.05 -3.04
N LEU A 136 -17.04 9.04 -3.69
CA LEU A 136 -16.52 7.86 -3.01
C LEU A 136 -15.38 8.22 -2.05
N GLU A 137 -15.38 7.61 -0.87
CA GLU A 137 -14.51 7.99 0.24
C GLU A 137 -13.04 7.60 -0.01
N GLY A 138 -12.78 6.50 -0.73
CA GLY A 138 -11.42 6.01 -0.99
C GLY A 138 -10.55 7.03 -1.71
N ALA A 139 -11.10 7.85 -2.60
CA ALA A 139 -10.35 8.94 -3.23
C ALA A 139 -9.84 9.96 -2.19
N ALA A 140 -10.69 10.35 -1.25
CA ALA A 140 -10.32 11.27 -0.16
C ALA A 140 -9.28 10.63 0.78
N HIS A 141 -9.45 9.34 1.10
CA HIS A 141 -8.51 8.57 1.93
C HIS A 141 -7.12 8.44 1.29
N CYS A 142 -7.05 8.11 -0.01
CA CYS A 142 -5.79 8.12 -0.76
C CYS A 142 -5.16 9.52 -0.76
N GLY A 143 -5.98 10.58 -0.85
CA GLY A 143 -5.55 11.97 -0.69
C GLY A 143 -4.89 12.24 0.67
N GLN A 144 -5.40 11.66 1.77
CA GLN A 144 -4.78 11.77 3.09
C GLN A 144 -3.40 11.11 3.13
N ALA A 145 -3.27 9.91 2.55
CA ALA A 145 -1.99 9.23 2.44
C ALA A 145 -0.96 10.05 1.65
N VAL A 146 -1.37 10.68 0.53
CA VAL A 146 -0.49 11.56 -0.26
C VAL A 146 -0.03 12.78 0.55
N ARG A 147 -0.91 13.40 1.34
CA ARG A 147 -0.53 14.53 2.21
C ARG A 147 0.53 14.11 3.22
N LEU A 148 0.31 13.00 3.92
CA LEU A 148 1.29 12.47 4.87
C LEU A 148 2.63 12.13 4.18
N LEU A 149 2.59 11.39 3.07
CA LEU A 149 3.81 10.94 2.38
C LEU A 149 4.64 12.12 1.85
N ARG A 150 4.02 13.23 1.42
CA ARG A 150 4.76 14.43 0.97
C ARG A 150 5.63 15.06 2.04
N ASP A 151 5.28 14.88 3.32
CA ASP A 151 6.03 15.41 4.45
C ASP A 151 7.11 14.42 4.95
N LEU A 152 7.25 13.28 4.27
CA LEU A 152 8.19 12.21 4.64
C LEU A 152 9.18 11.95 3.50
N PRO A 153 10.41 11.49 3.79
CA PRO A 153 11.37 10.99 2.81
C PRO A 153 10.96 9.60 2.26
N TRP A 154 9.69 9.42 1.90
CA TRP A 154 9.09 8.11 1.62
C TRP A 154 9.74 7.35 0.45
N TRP A 155 10.35 8.07 -0.50
CA TRP A 155 11.09 7.48 -1.62
C TRP A 155 12.37 6.73 -1.17
N ARG A 156 12.83 6.97 0.07
CA ARG A 156 13.96 6.26 0.70
C ARG A 156 13.54 5.02 1.49
N LEU A 157 12.23 4.72 1.57
CA LEU A 157 11.75 3.59 2.35
C LEU A 157 12.14 2.26 1.69
N GLU A 158 12.74 1.39 2.50
CA GLU A 158 13.06 0.00 2.17
C GLU A 158 12.14 -0.94 2.97
N PRO A 159 11.59 -2.01 2.37
CA PRO A 159 10.63 -2.88 3.05
C PRO A 159 11.38 -3.65 4.13
N ALA A 160 10.82 -3.69 5.33
CA ALA A 160 11.40 -4.34 6.49
C ALA A 160 10.33 -5.16 7.26
N PRO A 161 9.63 -6.10 6.59
CA PRO A 161 8.53 -6.86 7.19
C PRO A 161 8.98 -7.72 8.39
N GLU A 162 10.26 -8.11 8.44
CA GLU A 162 10.85 -8.86 9.55
C GLU A 162 11.02 -8.04 10.84
N ARG A 163 10.83 -6.72 10.76
CA ARG A 163 11.00 -5.79 11.89
C ARG A 163 9.71 -5.54 12.68
N VAL A 164 8.62 -6.19 12.33
CA VAL A 164 7.34 -6.05 13.01
C VAL A 164 6.69 -7.39 13.27
N ARG A 165 6.05 -7.51 14.43
CA ARG A 165 5.30 -8.71 14.82
C ARG A 165 3.97 -8.32 15.45
N GLN A 166 2.89 -8.95 14.99
CA GLN A 166 1.58 -8.89 15.64
C GLN A 166 1.36 -10.15 16.50
N ASP A 167 0.78 -9.98 17.68
CA ASP A 167 0.36 -11.07 18.57
C ASP A 167 -1.10 -10.89 19.03
N PRO A 168 -2.01 -11.82 18.71
CA PRO A 168 -1.80 -12.98 17.82
C PRO A 168 -1.51 -12.56 16.37
N PRO A 169 -0.82 -13.39 15.57
CA PRO A 169 -0.55 -13.08 14.18
C PRO A 169 -1.86 -13.08 13.36
N PRO A 170 -2.10 -12.09 12.49
CA PRO A 170 -3.23 -12.12 11.58
C PRO A 170 -3.01 -13.16 10.46
N PRO A 171 -4.03 -13.44 9.63
CA PRO A 171 -3.84 -14.20 8.40
C PRO A 171 -2.71 -13.59 7.54
N PRO A 172 -1.97 -14.40 6.77
CA PRO A 172 -0.77 -13.95 6.04
C PRO A 172 -0.97 -12.68 5.21
N ASP A 173 -2.11 -12.56 4.52
CA ASP A 173 -2.42 -11.42 3.64
C ASP A 173 -2.73 -10.11 4.40
N TYR A 174 -3.02 -10.19 5.71
CA TYR A 174 -3.35 -9.04 6.56
C TYR A 174 -2.25 -8.72 7.57
N ARG A 175 -1.05 -9.29 7.39
CA ARG A 175 0.12 -8.93 8.19
C ARG A 175 0.52 -7.47 7.96
N PRO A 176 1.17 -6.81 8.94
CA PRO A 176 1.57 -5.43 8.77
C PRO A 176 2.56 -5.29 7.61
N ALA A 177 2.39 -4.24 6.83
CA ALA A 177 3.43 -3.82 5.90
C ALA A 177 4.33 -2.82 6.64
N CYS A 178 5.64 -3.06 6.63
CA CYS A 178 6.62 -2.22 7.31
C CYS A 178 7.68 -1.81 6.30
N ALA A 179 8.00 -0.52 6.26
CA ALA A 179 9.16 -0.01 5.56
C ALA A 179 9.87 1.02 6.43
N ARG A 180 11.20 1.10 6.28
CA ARG A 180 12.01 2.08 7.00
C ARG A 180 13.08 2.69 6.11
N SER A 181 13.47 3.91 6.44
CA SER A 181 14.77 4.45 6.07
C SER A 181 15.62 4.39 7.34
N PRO A 182 16.76 3.68 7.35
CA PRO A 182 17.60 3.56 8.53
C PRO A 182 17.87 4.93 9.16
N GLU A 183 17.82 4.99 10.49
CA GLU A 183 18.13 6.20 11.28
C GLU A 183 17.22 7.42 11.10
N GLU A 184 16.18 7.37 10.25
CA GLU A 184 15.33 8.54 9.94
C GLU A 184 13.83 8.28 10.17
N LEU A 185 13.28 7.19 9.59
CA LEU A 185 11.83 7.00 9.50
C LEU A 185 11.44 5.53 9.47
N TRP A 186 10.38 5.19 10.22
CA TRP A 186 9.63 3.95 10.04
C TRP A 186 8.17 4.26 9.73
N VAL A 187 7.61 3.52 8.77
CA VAL A 187 6.19 3.57 8.43
C VAL A 187 5.66 2.15 8.45
N ILE A 188 4.69 1.89 9.31
CA ILE A 188 4.11 0.57 9.51
C ILE A 188 2.60 0.68 9.30
N TYR A 189 2.08 0.10 8.23
CA TYR A 189 0.65 -0.03 8.01
C TYR A 189 0.14 -1.28 8.70
N LEU A 190 -0.90 -1.11 9.50
CA LEU A 190 -1.59 -2.12 10.26
C LEU A 190 -2.98 -2.34 9.64
N PRO A 191 -3.20 -3.38 8.83
CA PRO A 191 -4.48 -3.64 8.19
C PRO A 191 -5.63 -3.92 9.17
N THR A 192 -5.28 -4.32 10.40
CA THR A 192 -6.22 -4.66 11.48
C THR A 192 -5.70 -4.13 12.82
N GLY A 193 -6.42 -3.20 13.46
CA GLY A 193 -5.97 -2.52 14.69
C GLY A 193 -6.10 -3.33 15.99
N ALA A 194 -6.54 -4.59 15.92
CA ALA A 194 -6.97 -5.33 17.11
C ALA A 194 -5.85 -6.08 17.87
N SER A 195 -4.70 -6.34 17.25
CA SER A 195 -3.63 -7.14 17.87
C SER A 195 -2.43 -6.30 18.30
N ARG A 196 -1.65 -6.83 19.26
CA ARG A 196 -0.51 -6.13 19.85
C ARG A 196 0.62 -6.07 18.82
N LEU A 197 1.12 -4.88 18.53
CA LEU A 197 2.24 -4.67 17.61
C LEU A 197 3.55 -4.51 18.39
N THR A 198 4.56 -5.29 18.01
CA THR A 198 5.94 -5.14 18.48
C THR A 198 6.83 -4.74 17.31
N VAL A 199 7.64 -3.71 17.51
CA VAL A 199 8.72 -3.29 16.61
C VAL A 199 10.03 -3.90 17.09
N LEU A 200 10.81 -4.48 16.18
CA LEU A 200 12.02 -5.24 16.46
C LEU A 200 13.26 -4.52 15.93
N GLY A 201 14.30 -4.45 16.76
CA GLY A 201 15.56 -3.79 16.42
C GLY A 201 15.41 -2.29 16.27
N LEU A 202 14.61 -1.67 17.15
CA LEU A 202 14.57 -0.22 17.27
C LEU A 202 15.85 0.21 17.99
N GLU A 203 16.71 0.95 17.28
CA GLU A 203 18.02 1.41 17.76
C GLU A 203 17.85 2.42 18.93
N GLU A 204 18.89 2.61 19.76
CA GLU A 204 18.92 3.50 20.95
C GLU A 204 18.83 5.02 20.63
N SER A 205 18.08 5.39 19.58
CA SER A 205 17.77 6.77 19.24
C SER A 205 16.48 7.23 19.90
N ALA A 206 16.34 8.54 20.11
CA ALA A 206 15.07 9.13 20.49
C ALA A 206 14.09 9.06 19.30
N TRP A 207 13.15 8.11 19.36
CA TRP A 207 12.08 7.97 18.38
C TRP A 207 10.78 8.55 18.94
N LEU A 208 10.09 9.34 18.14
CA LEU A 208 8.73 9.82 18.41
C LEU A 208 7.73 8.99 17.60
N ALA A 209 6.76 8.42 18.31
CA ALA A 209 5.69 7.61 17.76
C ALA A 209 4.39 8.38 17.64
N ALA A 210 3.67 8.14 16.55
CA ALA A 210 2.29 8.57 16.36
C ALA A 210 1.49 7.56 15.53
N TRP A 211 0.21 7.40 15.86
CA TRP A 211 -0.76 6.68 15.04
C TRP A 211 -1.44 7.66 14.09
N PHE A 212 -1.29 7.45 12.79
CA PHE A 212 -2.01 8.18 11.76
C PHE A 212 -3.29 7.44 11.37
N ASP A 213 -4.43 8.14 11.42
CA ASP A 213 -5.71 7.67 10.90
C ASP A 213 -5.74 7.91 9.38
N PRO A 214 -5.69 6.85 8.53
CA PRO A 214 -5.65 7.03 7.08
C PRO A 214 -7.01 7.37 6.46
N ARG A 215 -8.08 7.40 7.27
CA ARG A 215 -9.42 7.85 6.86
C ARG A 215 -9.55 9.35 7.08
N LEU A 216 -9.10 9.83 8.24
CA LEU A 216 -9.28 11.21 8.66
C LEU A 216 -8.09 12.12 8.34
N GLY A 217 -6.89 11.55 8.14
CA GLY A 217 -5.66 12.31 7.96
C GLY A 217 -5.13 12.93 9.26
N VAL A 218 -5.41 12.30 10.41
CA VAL A 218 -5.10 12.85 11.75
C VAL A 218 -4.04 11.99 12.43
N ASN A 219 -3.06 12.65 13.07
CA ASN A 219 -2.09 11.99 13.94
C ASN A 219 -2.58 11.97 15.38
N HIS A 220 -2.39 10.84 16.04
CA HIS A 220 -2.58 10.62 17.46
C HIS A 220 -1.21 10.35 18.07
N ASP A 221 -0.69 11.33 18.79
CA ASP A 221 0.64 11.23 19.39
C ASP A 221 0.68 10.13 20.44
N VAL A 222 1.73 9.30 20.34
CA VAL A 222 2.04 8.25 21.30
C VAL A 222 3.16 8.70 22.25
N GLY A 223 4.08 9.51 21.77
CA GLY A 223 5.25 10.00 22.52
C GLY A 223 6.51 9.19 22.21
N ALA A 224 7.43 9.12 23.17
CA ALA A 224 8.71 8.44 22.98
C ALA A 224 8.54 6.92 22.79
N ALA A 225 9.21 6.37 21.77
CA ALA A 225 9.34 4.95 21.53
C ALA A 225 10.74 4.49 21.93
N THR A 226 10.83 3.89 23.12
CA THR A 226 12.07 3.37 23.69
C THR A 226 12.04 1.86 23.69
N ALA A 227 12.97 1.22 22.96
CA ALA A 227 13.13 -0.22 23.03
C ALA A 227 13.64 -0.68 24.40
N ASP A 228 13.31 -1.92 24.74
CA ASP A 228 13.91 -2.63 25.87
C ASP A 228 15.36 -3.06 25.57
N GLU A 229 15.99 -3.70 26.56
CA GLU A 229 17.38 -4.20 26.49
C GLU A 229 17.62 -5.18 25.33
N THR A 230 16.56 -5.73 24.74
CA THR A 230 16.61 -6.67 23.61
C THR A 230 16.30 -6.00 22.26
N GLY A 231 16.14 -4.67 22.24
CA GLY A 231 15.81 -3.90 21.04
C GLY A 231 14.35 -4.01 20.63
N LEU A 232 13.46 -4.46 21.53
CA LEU A 232 12.03 -4.62 21.26
C LEU A 232 11.25 -3.44 21.82
N TRP A 233 10.32 -2.91 21.04
CA TRP A 233 9.37 -1.91 21.51
C TRP A 233 7.94 -2.37 21.26
N ALA A 234 7.17 -2.52 22.33
CA ALA A 234 5.74 -2.80 22.25
C ALA A 234 4.99 -1.50 21.99
N ALA A 235 4.47 -1.32 20.78
CA ALA A 235 3.69 -0.15 20.44
C ALA A 235 2.39 -0.13 21.25
N PRO A 236 2.00 1.03 21.82
CA PRO A 236 0.68 1.20 22.40
C PRO A 236 -0.42 0.81 21.40
N PRO A 237 -1.54 0.21 21.86
CA PRO A 237 -2.58 -0.27 20.97
C PRO A 237 -3.06 0.82 20.00
N ALA A 238 -3.35 0.41 18.77
CA ALA A 238 -4.03 1.30 17.84
C ALA A 238 -5.40 1.72 18.43
N PRO A 239 -5.90 2.93 18.14
CA PRO A 239 -7.08 3.46 18.83
C PRO A 239 -8.36 2.61 18.74
N ASN A 240 -8.51 1.80 17.68
CA ASN A 240 -9.64 0.89 17.49
C ASN A 240 -9.30 -0.25 16.51
N GLY A 241 -10.25 -1.15 16.24
CA GLY A 241 -10.07 -2.31 15.38
C GLY A 241 -9.94 -2.04 13.87
N ALA A 242 -10.00 -0.79 13.42
CA ALA A 242 -9.85 -0.44 12.01
C ALA A 242 -8.37 -0.40 11.57
N ASP A 243 -8.07 0.01 10.34
CA ASP A 243 -6.69 0.15 9.86
C ASP A 243 -6.01 1.43 10.37
N TRP A 244 -4.69 1.35 10.58
CA TRP A 244 -3.89 2.45 11.12
C TRP A 244 -2.48 2.44 10.53
N VAL A 245 -1.83 3.61 10.49
CA VAL A 245 -0.40 3.71 10.14
C VAL A 245 0.36 4.18 11.36
N LEU A 246 1.33 3.40 11.82
CA LEU A 246 2.28 3.83 12.84
C LEU A 246 3.46 4.52 12.17
N LEU A 247 3.80 5.70 12.66
CA LEU A 247 4.96 6.48 12.27
C LEU A 247 5.96 6.50 13.42
N LEU A 248 7.21 6.15 13.15
CA LEU A 248 8.33 6.45 14.04
C LEU A 248 9.28 7.41 13.33
N ARG A 249 9.47 8.56 13.93
CA ARG A 249 10.38 9.60 13.42
C ARG A 249 11.45 9.85 14.44
N ARG A 250 12.68 10.06 13.99
CA ARG A 250 13.75 10.50 14.87
C ARG A 250 13.45 11.93 15.36
N GLU A 251 13.72 12.18 16.64
CA GLU A 251 13.69 13.52 17.23
C GLU A 251 14.80 14.42 16.66
#